data_AF-A0ABD2IS76-F1
#
_entry.id   AF-A0ABD2IS76-F1
#
_cell.length_a   1.000
_cell.length_b   1.000
_cell.length_c   1.000
_cell.angle_alpha   90.00
_cell.angle_beta   90.00
_cell.angle_gamma   90.00
#
_symmetry.space_group_name_H-M   'P 1'
#
loop_
_entity.id
_entity.type
_entity.pdbx_description
1 polymer ?
#
loop_
_entity_poly.entity_id
_entity_poly.type
_entity_poly.pdbx_seq_one_letter_code
_entity_poly.pdbx_strand_id
1 'polypeptide(L)' 'MIAKRTKNFSGDELEGLVRAAQSSAMNRLVKPGGKVQQVDDEAIDKLKVTADDFDYALENDVKPVKFL' A
#
# COMPACT_ATOMS: atom_id res chain seq x y z
N MET A 1 12.13 -1.78 9.62
CA MET A 1 11.01 -2.27 10.45
C MET A 1 9.91 -1.21 10.49
N ILE A 2 8.73 -1.52 9.95
CA ILE A 2 7.60 -0.58 9.80
C ILE A 2 7.14 -0.01 11.15
N ALA A 3 7.09 -0.84 12.20
CA ALA A 3 6.68 -0.43 13.54
C ALA A 3 7.47 0.77 14.11
N LYS A 4 8.75 0.92 13.75
CA LYS A 4 9.55 2.08 14.17
C LYS A 4 9.18 3.37 13.42
N ARG A 5 8.70 3.25 12.18
CA ARG A 5 8.30 4.36 11.31
C ARG A 5 6.88 4.84 11.59
N THR A 6 6.03 3.97 12.15
CA THR A 6 4.62 4.26 12.47
C THR A 6 4.42 4.63 13.95
N LYS A 7 5.46 5.16 14.60
CA LYS A 7 5.33 5.64 15.98
C LYS A 7 4.30 6.77 16.02
N ASN A 8 3.35 6.69 16.95
CA ASN A 8 2.23 7.62 17.16
C ASN A 8 1.12 7.57 16.10
N PHE A 9 1.07 6.54 15.26
CA PHE A 9 -0.13 6.31 14.44
C PHE A 9 -1.24 5.76 15.35
N SER A 10 -2.44 6.30 15.19
CA SER A 10 -3.68 5.73 15.70
C SER A 10 -4.07 4.47 14.90
N GLY A 11 -5.10 3.77 15.38
CA GLY A 11 -5.61 2.56 14.71
C GLY A 11 -6.05 2.84 13.27
N ASP A 12 -6.80 3.91 13.06
CA ASP A 12 -7.33 4.29 11.75
C ASP A 12 -6.21 4.65 10.75
N GLU A 13 -5.14 5.26 11.23
CA GLU A 13 -3.97 5.59 10.39
C GLU A 13 -3.16 4.35 10.02
N LEU A 14 -3.06 3.37 10.93
CA LEU A 14 -2.46 2.08 10.62
C LEU A 14 -3.31 1.31 9.60
N GLU A 15 -4.65 1.36 9.72
CA GLU A 15 -5.55 0.78 8.71
C GLU A 15 -5.37 1.47 7.36
N GLY A 16 -5.35 2.80 7.33
CA GLY A 16 -5.11 3.60 6.14
C GLY A 16 -3.78 3.24 5.47
N LEU A 17 -2.72 3.06 6.25
CA LEU A 17 -1.42 2.64 5.76
C LEU A 17 -1.46 1.26 5.10
N VAL A 18 -2.13 0.29 5.74
CA VAL A 18 -2.27 -1.06 5.18
C VAL A 18 -3.07 -1.03 3.88
N ARG A 19 -4.16 -0.27 3.82
CA ARG A 19 -4.98 -0.10 2.60
C ARG A 19 -4.19 0.55 1.46
N ALA A 20 -3.41 1.59 1.75
CA ALA A 20 -2.56 2.24 0.78
C ALA A 20 -1.47 1.30 0.23
N ALA A 21 -0.79 0.54 1.11
CA ALA A 21 0.18 -0.46 0.70
C ALA A 21 -0.45 -1.58 -0.16
N GLN A 22 -1.64 -2.05 0.19
CA GLN A 22 -2.39 -3.02 -0.63
C GLN A 22 -2.74 -2.46 -2.02
N SER A 23 -3.19 -1.19 -2.08
CA SER A 23 -3.48 -0.51 -3.34
C SER A 23 -2.23 -0.37 -4.22
N SER A 24 -1.09 0.00 -3.62
CA SER A 24 0.20 0.07 -4.31
C SER A 24 0.58 -1.28 -4.92
N ALA A 25 0.42 -2.37 -4.15
CA ALA A 25 0.70 -3.72 -4.63
C ALA A 25 -0.19 -4.13 -5.80
N MET A 26 -1.49 -3.81 -5.73
CA MET A 26 -2.46 -4.09 -6.79
C MET A 26 -2.14 -3.28 -8.06
N ASN A 27 -1.76 -2.01 -7.92
CA ASN A 27 -1.43 -1.15 -9.06
C ASN A 27 -0.23 -1.66 -9.86
N ARG A 28 0.69 -2.43 -9.26
CA ARG A 28 1.76 -3.11 -10.01
C ARG A 28 1.25 -4.17 -10.99
N LEU A 29 0.11 -4.78 -10.71
CA LEU A 29 -0.49 -5.82 -11.58
C LEU A 29 -1.31 -5.21 -12.72
N VAL A 30 -1.75 -3.96 -12.58
CA VAL A 30 -2.53 -3.26 -13.60
C VAL A 30 -1.57 -2.65 -14.63
N LYS A 31 -1.53 -3.22 -15.85
CA LYS A 31 -0.66 -2.72 -16.92
C LYS A 31 -1.02 -1.26 -17.29
N PRO A 32 -0.06 -0.32 -17.33
CA PRO A 32 -0.33 1.04 -17.77
C PRO A 32 -0.64 1.05 -19.28
N GLY A 33 -1.88 1.41 -19.65
CA GLY A 33 -2.25 1.74 -21.03
C GLY A 33 -3.23 0.82 -21.77
N GLY A 34 -3.79 -0.23 -21.15
CA GLY A 34 -4.76 -1.13 -21.79
C GLY A 34 -6.08 -1.18 -21.05
N LYS A 35 -7.21 -1.08 -21.77
CA LYS A 35 -8.58 -1.33 -21.28
C LYS A 35 -8.60 -2.50 -20.31
N VAL A 36 -8.81 -2.27 -19.01
CA VAL A 36 -8.96 -3.27 -17.90
C VAL A 36 -8.63 -4.69 -18.38
N GLN A 37 -7.36 -4.92 -18.71
CA GLN A 37 -6.98 -6.08 -19.49
C GLN A 37 -6.68 -7.15 -18.48
N GLN A 38 -7.55 -8.17 -18.42
CA GLN A 38 -7.39 -9.47 -17.76
C GLN A 38 -6.18 -9.48 -16.82
N VAL A 39 -6.43 -9.13 -15.56
CA VAL A 39 -5.43 -9.34 -14.53
C VAL A 39 -5.12 -10.83 -14.57
N ASP A 40 -3.85 -11.16 -14.71
CA ASP A 40 -3.40 -12.54 -14.74
C ASP A 40 -3.77 -13.18 -13.39
N ASP A 41 -4.67 -14.16 -13.40
CA ASP A 41 -5.18 -14.84 -12.20
C ASP A 41 -4.00 -15.44 -11.40
N GLU A 42 -2.95 -15.93 -12.07
CA GLU A 42 -1.76 -16.44 -11.39
C GLU A 42 -0.96 -15.32 -10.72
N ALA A 43 -0.98 -14.11 -11.28
CA ALA A 43 -0.33 -12.95 -10.70
C ALA A 43 -1.11 -12.41 -9.49
N ILE A 44 -2.45 -12.52 -9.50
CA ILE A 44 -3.30 -12.26 -8.32
C ILE A 44 -2.99 -13.27 -7.22
N ASP A 45 -2.97 -14.56 -7.53
CA ASP A 45 -2.72 -15.61 -6.55
C ASP A 45 -1.33 -15.51 -5.91
N LYS A 46 -0.36 -14.97 -6.66
CA LYS A 46 1.01 -14.74 -6.19
C LYS A 46 1.21 -13.34 -5.60
N LEU A 47 0.19 -12.48 -5.62
CA LEU A 47 0.31 -11.11 -5.12
C LEU A 47 0.64 -11.12 -3.63
N LYS A 48 1.76 -10.48 -3.30
CA LYS A 48 2.16 -10.22 -1.92
C LYS A 48 2.41 -8.74 -1.78
N VAL A 49 1.88 -8.17 -0.70
CA VAL A 49 2.31 -6.85 -0.23
C VAL A 49 3.73 -6.99 0.28
N THR A 50 4.61 -6.11 -0.20
CA THR A 50 6.04 -6.10 0.09
C THR A 50 6.40 -4.94 1.03
N ALA A 51 7.63 -4.91 1.54
CA ALA A 51 8.09 -3.77 2.34
C ALA A 51 8.05 -2.45 1.53
N ASP A 52 8.37 -2.52 0.23
CA ASP A 52 8.39 -1.36 -0.67
C ASP A 52 6.99 -0.73 -0.83
N ASP A 53 5.92 -1.53 -0.73
CA ASP A 53 4.54 -1.03 -0.73
C ASP A 53 4.25 -0.13 0.48
N PHE A 54 4.72 -0.55 1.66
CA PHE A 54 4.58 0.24 2.88
C PHE A 54 5.47 1.48 2.86
N ASP A 55 6.67 1.36 2.29
CA ASP A 55 7.59 2.48 2.16
C ASP A 55 7.02 3.55 1.22
N TYR A 56 6.48 3.14 0.07
CA TYR A 56 5.76 4.02 -0.85
C TYR A 56 4.56 4.68 -0.16
N ALA A 57 3.73 3.91 0.54
CA ALA A 57 2.53 4.45 1.21
C ALA A 57 2.86 5.46 2.31
N LEU A 58 3.94 5.25 3.08
CA LEU A 58 4.41 6.20 4.09
C LEU A 58 4.98 7.48 3.47
N GLU A 59 5.55 7.39 2.28
CA GLU A 59 6.11 8.54 1.57
C GLU A 59 5.04 9.39 0.89
N ASN A 60 4.00 8.74 0.34
CA ASN A 60 3.08 9.38 -0.59
C ASN A 60 1.65 9.55 -0.05
N ASP A 61 1.15 8.62 0.77
CA ASP A 61 -0.29 8.51 1.03
C ASP A 61 -0.67 8.79 2.49
N VAL A 62 0.08 8.25 3.46
CA VAL A 62 -0.31 8.26 4.88
C VAL A 62 0.74 8.94 5.76
N LYS A 63 0.31 9.98 6.48
CA LYS A 63 1.12 10.74 7.42
C LYS A 63 0.43 10.77 8.79
N PRO A 64 1.19 10.74 9.89
CA PRO A 64 0.60 10.88 11.23
C PRO A 64 -0.06 12.25 11.37
N VAL A 65 -1.32 12.24 11.75
CA VAL A 65 -2.11 13.39 12.16
C VAL A 65 -1.51 13.87 13.47
N LYS A 66 -0.75 14.96 13.38
CA LYS A 66 -0.33 15.69 14.57
C LYS A 66 -1.51 16.52 15.04
N PHE A 67 -2.14 16.10 16.12
CA PHE A 67 -2.89 17.03 16.96
C PHE A 67 -1.85 17.96 17.59
N LEU A 68 -1.78 19.21 17.12
CA LEU A 68 -0.99 20.28 17.72
C LEU A 68 -1.47 20.56 19.16
#